data_AF-A0A4Q6Y3H6-F1
#
_entry.id   AF-A0A4Q6Y3H6-F1
#
_cell.length_a   1.000
_cell.length_b   1.000
_cell.length_c   1.000
_cell.angle_alpha   90.00
_cell.angle_beta   90.00
_cell.angle_gamma   90.00
#
_symmetry.space_group_name_H-M   'P 1'
#
loop_
_entity.id
_entity.type
_entity.pdbx_description
1 polymer ?
#
loop_
_entity_poly.entity_id
_entity_poly.type
_entity_poly.pdbx_seq_one_letter_code
_entity_poly.pdbx_strand_id
1 'polypeptide(L)' 'MTTIETYRANAAAQRAAAEKTNLPNRREMHERSAITWETMARAAEDTLGRAAVNLASKASVAA' A
#
# COMPACT_ATOMS: atom_id res chain seq x y z
N MET A 1 -8.66 -10.94 3.72
CA MET A 1 -7.74 -10.01 3.05
C MET A 1 -7.92 -8.64 3.66
N THR A 2 -6.88 -8.09 4.26
CA THR A 2 -6.83 -6.73 4.82
C THR A 2 -6.77 -5.69 3.70
N THR A 3 -6.98 -4.42 4.06
CA THR A 3 -6.83 -3.30 3.13
C THR A 3 -5.40 -3.20 2.59
N ILE A 4 -4.38 -3.44 3.43
CA ILE A 4 -2.97 -3.45 3.01
C ILE A 4 -2.69 -4.57 2.02
N GLU A 5 -3.19 -5.78 2.28
CA GLU A 5 -3.05 -6.91 1.36
C GLU A 5 -3.75 -6.63 0.02
N THR A 6 -4.90 -5.96 0.05
CA THR A 6 -5.61 -5.53 -1.16
C THR A 6 -4.79 -4.53 -1.98
N TYR A 7 -4.19 -3.53 -1.34
CA TYR A 7 -3.32 -2.57 -2.02
C TYR A 7 -2.08 -3.24 -2.61
N ARG A 8 -1.45 -4.16 -1.87
CA ARG A 8 -0.31 -4.94 -2.38
C ARG A 8 -0.68 -5.83 -3.57
N ALA A 9 -1.84 -6.50 -3.51
CA ALA A 9 -2.33 -7.32 -4.62
C ALA A 9 -2.58 -6.49 -5.88
N ASN A 10 -3.17 -5.29 -5.74
CA ASN A 10 -3.38 -4.37 -6.86
C ASN A 10 -2.05 -3.85 -7.43
N ALA A 11 -1.09 -3.49 -6.58
CA ALA A 11 0.25 -3.11 -7.03
C ALA A 11 0.90 -4.21 -7.87
N ALA A 12 0.90 -5.45 -7.38
CA ALA A 12 1.46 -6.60 -8.09
C ALA A 12 0.76 -6.84 -9.43
N ALA A 13 -0.58 -6.73 -9.48
CA ALA A 13 -1.33 -6.86 -10.73
C ALA A 13 -0.94 -5.79 -11.77
N GLN A 14 -0.73 -4.55 -11.32
CA GLN A 14 -0.28 -3.46 -12.20
C GLN A 14 1.16 -3.66 -12.69
N ARG A 15 2.08 -4.14 -11.83
CA ARG A 15 3.44 -4.52 -12.25
C ARG A 15 3.42 -5.61 -13.33
N ALA A 16 2.63 -6.66 -13.11
CA ALA A 16 2.47 -7.73 -14.10
C ALA A 16 1.84 -7.24 -15.41
N ALA A 17 0.93 -6.25 -15.36
CA ALA A 17 0.37 -5.62 -16.55
C ALA A 17 1.40 -4.76 -17.31
N ALA A 18 2.27 -4.04 -16.58
CA ALA A 18 3.36 -3.25 -17.15
C ALA A 18 4.37 -4.13 -17.91
N GLU A 19 4.69 -5.31 -17.37
CA GLU A 19 5.58 -6.29 -18.00
C GLU A 19 4.98 -6.88 -19.29
N LYS A 20 3.66 -7.07 -19.33
CA LYS A 20 2.95 -7.69 -20.47
C LYS A 20 2.67 -6.72 -21.62
N THR A 21 2.73 -5.41 -21.39
CA THR A 21 2.43 -4.42 -22.43
C THR A 21 3.67 -4.03 -23.23
N ASN A 22 3.50 -3.94 -24.55
CA ASN A 22 4.52 -3.45 -25.49
C ASN A 22 4.37 -1.96 -25.81
N LEU A 23 3.28 -1.32 -25.36
CA LEU A 23 3.05 0.10 -25.55
C LEU A 23 3.68 0.90 -24.40
N PRO A 24 4.70 1.75 -24.64
CA PRO A 24 5.41 2.45 -23.58
C PRO A 24 4.51 3.33 -22.71
N ASN A 25 3.58 4.06 -23.32
CA ASN A 25 2.62 4.90 -22.60
C ASN A 25 1.72 4.10 -21.64
N ARG A 26 1.29 2.89 -22.04
CA ARG A 26 0.52 2.00 -21.18
C ARG A 26 1.39 1.39 -20.08
N ARG A 27 2.65 1.07 -20.38
CA ARG A 27 3.61 0.59 -19.37
C ARG A 27 3.77 1.63 -18.26
N GLU A 28 4.07 2.88 -18.62
CA GLU A 28 4.21 3.99 -17.68
C GLU A 28 2.92 4.25 -16.88
N MET A 29 1.75 4.07 -17.49
CA MET A 29 0.48 4.16 -16.78
C MET A 29 0.35 3.08 -15.70
N HIS A 30 0.64 1.82 -16.05
CA HIS A 30 0.60 0.70 -15.11
C HIS A 30 1.65 0.86 -13.99
N GLU A 31 2.86 1.28 -14.32
CA GLU A 31 3.93 1.56 -13.34
C GLU A 31 3.54 2.65 -12.35
N ARG A 32 3.00 3.78 -12.84
CA ARG A 32 2.50 4.86 -11.98
C ARG A 32 1.38 4.36 -11.06
N SER A 33 0.45 3.57 -11.59
CA SER A 33 -0.61 2.98 -10.78
C SER A 33 -0.06 2.04 -9.69
N ALA A 34 0.91 1.18 -10.03
CA ALA A 34 1.56 0.30 -9.08
C ALA A 34 2.21 1.09 -7.92
N ILE A 35 2.92 2.18 -8.24
CA ILE A 35 3.53 3.07 -7.25
C ILE A 35 2.47 3.69 -6.33
N THR A 36 1.33 4.12 -6.87
CA THR A 36 0.22 4.65 -6.06
C THR A 36 -0.30 3.60 -5.07
N TRP A 37 -0.54 2.37 -5.52
CA TRP A 37 -0.99 1.28 -4.64
C TRP A 37 0.05 0.93 -3.57
N GLU A 38 1.33 0.86 -3.92
CA GLU A 38 2.44 0.62 -2.97
C GLU A 38 2.52 1.74 -1.91
N THR A 39 2.32 2.99 -2.33
CA THR A 39 2.32 4.15 -1.43
C THR A 39 1.16 4.08 -0.45
N MET A 40 -0.04 3.72 -0.92
CA MET A 40 -1.22 3.54 -0.05
C MET A 40 -1.05 2.37 0.92
N ALA A 41 -0.42 1.27 0.50
CA ALA A 41 -0.09 0.15 1.39
C ALA A 41 0.82 0.61 2.54
N ARG A 42 1.90 1.35 2.23
CA ARG A 42 2.81 1.89 3.23
C ARG A 42 2.11 2.87 4.18
N ALA A 43 1.30 3.78 3.65
CA ALA A 43 0.56 4.73 4.47
C ALA A 43 -0.44 4.05 5.42
N ALA A 44 -1.08 2.97 4.96
CA ALA A 44 -1.97 2.16 5.80
C ALA A 44 -1.19 1.41 6.90
N GLU A 45 0.00 0.87 6.60
CA GLU A 45 0.90 0.26 7.60
C GLU A 45 1.35 1.27 8.66
N ASP A 46 1.78 2.45 8.23
CA ASP A 46 2.19 3.54 9.13
C ASP A 46 1.04 3.96 10.05
N THR A 47 -0.18 4.02 9.52
CA THR A 47 -1.38 4.37 10.29
C THR A 47 -1.68 3.31 11.35
N LEU A 48 -1.59 2.02 11.01
CA LEU A 48 -1.76 0.93 11.98
C LEU A 48 -0.67 0.96 13.06
N GLY A 49 0.59 1.22 12.68
CA GLY A 49 1.70 1.36 13.63
C GLY A 49 1.46 2.50 14.63
N ARG A 50 1.06 3.69 14.14
CA ARG A 50 0.73 4.84 15.00
C ARG A 50 -0.46 4.56 15.92
N ALA A 51 -1.49 3.87 15.43
CA ALA A 51 -2.64 3.49 16.24
C ALA A 51 -2.24 2.56 17.41
N ALA A 52 -1.34 1.61 17.16
CA ALA A 52 -0.82 0.73 18.21
C ALA A 52 -0.03 1.48 19.29
N VAL A 53 0.83 2.44 18.89
CA VAL A 53 1.57 3.29 19.84
C VAL A 53 0.61 4.13 20.69
N ASN A 54 -0.36 4.80 20.06
CA ASN A 54 -1.33 5.63 20.78
C ASN A 54 -2.15 4.82 21.80
N LEU A 55 -2.52 3.58 21.46
CA LEU A 55 -3.23 2.68 22.37
C LEU A 55 -2.35 2.30 23.58
N ALA A 56 -1.09 1.95 23.33
CA ALA A 56 -0.13 1.64 24.40
C ALA A 56 0.09 2.83 25.33
N SER A 57 0.26 4.05 24.79
CA SER A 57 0.41 5.26 25.58
C SER A 57 -0.80 5.56 26.47
N LYS A 58 -2.03 5.33 25.96
CA LYS A 58 -3.25 5.50 26.76
C LYS A 58 -3.35 4.48 27.88
N ALA A 59 -2.98 3.22 27.63
CA ALA A 59 -3.00 2.18 28.65
C ALA A 59 -1.97 2.44 29.77
N SER A 60 -0.79 3.00 29.45
CA SER A 60 0.23 3.36 30.44
C SER A 60 -0.11 4.58 31.29
N VAL A 61 -0.99 5.48 30.82
CA VAL A 61 -1.43 6.67 31.58
C VAL A 61 -2.64 6.37 32.47
N ALA A 62 -3.41 5.32 32.16
CA ALA A 62 -4.59 4.92 32.92
C ALA A 62 -4.28 3.93 34.07
N ALA A 63 -3.02 3.56 34.27
CA ALA A 63 -2.53 2.66 35.32
C ALA A 63 -1.79 3.45 36.41
#